data_AF-A0A7C6P961-F1
#
_entry.id   AF-A0A7C6P961-F1
#
_cell.length_a   1.000
_cell.length_b   1.000
_cell.length_c   1.000
_cell.angle_alpha   90.00
_cell.angle_beta   90.00
_cell.angle_gamma   90.00
#
_symmetry.space_group_name_H-M   'P 1'
#
loop_
_entity.id
_entity.type
_entity.pdbx_description
1 polymer ?
#
loop_
_entity_poly.entity_id
_entity_poly.type
_entity_poly.pdbx_seq_one_letter_code
_entity_poly.pdbx_strand_id
1 'polypeptide(L)'
;MGYMEPEIRQEMIRDFVNESRELLDEVEPQIIELEQMVSTAGSIDEGLLNGVFRLFHTLKGSASFLDLQTIIDVTHAAETLLDYFRSRQVMVTSQHVDLLCRTADFIRRVLNQVEQRAHDRGFEEDARYLVEDLAQAIAFITSEYELSRWDEQKPLENTKDLDVDEQEGQEDTEITADLIKRFVEEALDLCEDAESAILALEQSPETTPARKTLQAFHNLKGNAAFLGLPGIEKVSHLAESILEGVVSEERVCDGVTITVLLTLVDSLRSGVRRVEEGQVPELPDLQQLIQFVEQALDLPEIGNGADESEDEKPKSKDQPQRIDKKPPADQPVRSYLYSDKMRSRSQFIRVDTEKLDQLLDLVGELVIAEAMVASHSQDRGGQDQMGKAVRQLNKITREMQEVVLSLRMVPLTTTFRKMVRLVRDLGQKENKQVELEICGAETEVDKTVIEQISDPLVHLIRNAVDHGIEDPAEREAAGKPEVGRVLIEARHSTGEVWIIVRDDGKGLDREEIIQKGVEKGIITEDQGENLQDEEVWQLIFTPGSSQ
;
A
#
# COMPACT_ATOMS: atom_id res chain seq x y z
N MET A 1 -11.03 -10.00 22.96
CA MET A 1 -10.20 -11.21 23.14
C MET A 1 -11.04 -12.32 23.76
N GLY A 2 -11.26 -13.44 23.06
CA GLY A 2 -11.85 -14.65 23.65
C GLY A 2 -10.88 -15.28 24.66
N TYR A 3 -11.39 -15.79 25.77
CA TYR A 3 -10.59 -16.45 26.81
C TYR A 3 -9.83 -17.64 26.21
N MET A 4 -8.52 -17.49 26.00
CA MET A 4 -7.62 -18.58 25.65
C MET A 4 -7.58 -19.59 26.81
N GLU A 5 -7.66 -20.88 26.49
CA GLU A 5 -7.57 -21.92 27.53
C GLU A 5 -6.21 -21.81 28.26
N PRO A 6 -6.17 -21.88 29.60
CA PRO A 6 -4.94 -21.66 30.37
C PRO A 6 -3.79 -22.58 29.98
N GLU A 7 -4.09 -23.79 29.54
CA GLU A 7 -3.13 -24.81 29.10
C GLU A 7 -2.45 -24.40 27.79
N ILE A 8 -3.23 -23.88 26.83
CA ILE A 8 -2.73 -23.37 25.55
C ILE A 8 -1.84 -22.15 25.80
N ARG A 9 -2.27 -21.22 26.66
CA ARG A 9 -1.47 -20.04 26.99
C ARG A 9 -0.11 -20.43 27.60
N GLN A 10 -0.08 -21.45 28.45
CA GLN A 10 1.14 -21.92 29.09
C GLN A 10 2.10 -22.60 28.10
N GLU A 11 1.58 -23.33 27.11
CA GLU A 11 2.37 -23.90 26.01
C GLU A 11 2.98 -22.78 25.15
N MET A 12 2.18 -21.80 24.73
CA MET A 12 2.66 -20.66 23.93
C MET A 12 3.72 -19.83 24.65
N ILE A 13 3.58 -19.64 25.97
CA ILE A 13 4.60 -18.96 26.78
C ILE A 13 5.91 -19.75 26.80
N ARG A 14 5.83 -21.08 26.88
CA ARG A 14 7.02 -21.94 26.88
C ARG A 14 7.75 -21.88 25.54
N ASP A 15 7.00 -21.94 24.44
CA ASP A 15 7.56 -21.83 23.09
C ASP A 15 8.19 -20.46 22.87
N PHE A 16 7.49 -19.38 23.25
CA PHE A 16 8.02 -18.02 23.22
C PHE A 16 9.31 -17.88 24.01
N VAL A 17 9.38 -18.41 25.25
CA VAL A 17 10.60 -18.31 26.07
C VAL A 17 11.76 -19.06 25.43
N ASN A 18 11.53 -20.25 24.86
CA ASN A 18 12.57 -21.04 24.21
C ASN A 18 13.08 -20.34 22.95
N GLU A 19 12.18 -19.92 22.06
CA GLU A 19 12.52 -19.20 20.83
C GLU A 19 13.24 -17.89 21.13
N SER A 20 12.76 -17.12 22.10
CA SER A 20 13.39 -15.85 22.51
C SER A 20 14.81 -16.06 23.03
N ARG A 21 15.06 -17.14 23.78
CA ARG A 21 16.41 -17.49 24.26
C ARG A 21 17.32 -17.89 23.12
N GLU A 22 16.84 -18.72 22.19
CA GLU A 22 17.61 -19.12 21.00
C GLU A 22 18.00 -17.89 20.15
N LEU A 23 17.07 -16.97 19.93
CA LEU A 23 17.33 -15.72 19.20
C LEU A 23 18.35 -14.83 19.92
N LEU A 24 18.24 -14.70 21.25
CA LEU A 24 19.20 -13.94 22.06
C LEU A 24 20.60 -14.57 22.01
N ASP A 25 20.69 -15.89 22.06
CA ASP A 25 21.96 -16.63 21.98
C ASP A 25 22.60 -16.54 20.58
N GLU A 26 21.80 -16.49 19.51
CA GLU A 26 22.28 -16.34 18.13
C GLU A 26 22.87 -14.95 17.85
N VAL A 27 22.29 -13.91 18.46
CA VAL A 27 22.63 -12.51 18.19
C VAL A 27 23.67 -11.95 19.18
N GLU A 28 23.83 -12.55 20.36
CA GLU A 28 24.86 -12.14 21.33
C GLU A 28 26.29 -12.08 20.74
N PRO A 29 26.76 -13.07 19.93
CA PRO A 29 28.04 -12.94 19.22
C PRO A 29 28.12 -11.74 18.29
N GLN A 30 27.00 -11.35 17.65
CA GLN A 30 26.94 -10.21 16.73
C GLN A 30 27.03 -8.88 17.48
N ILE A 31 26.39 -8.77 18.66
CA ILE A 31 26.51 -7.57 19.51
C ILE A 31 27.94 -7.40 20.02
N ILE A 32 28.62 -8.50 20.38
CA ILE A 32 30.03 -8.48 20.78
C ILE A 32 30.93 -8.09 19.59
N GLU A 33 30.65 -8.59 18.40
CA GLU A 33 31.37 -8.23 17.18
C GLU A 33 31.21 -6.73 16.86
N LEU A 34 30.00 -6.18 17.03
CA LEU A 34 29.75 -4.73 16.93
C LEU A 34 30.62 -3.94 17.91
N GLU A 35 30.74 -4.38 19.18
CA GLU A 35 31.59 -3.72 20.19
C GLU A 35 33.06 -3.66 19.75
N GLN A 36 33.57 -4.77 19.21
CA GLN A 36 34.95 -4.88 18.73
C GLN A 36 35.19 -4.02 17.48
N MET A 37 34.25 -3.98 16.54
CA MET A 37 34.37 -3.17 15.32
C MET A 37 34.31 -1.68 15.60
N VAL A 38 33.40 -1.23 16.48
CA VAL A 38 33.32 0.17 16.94
C VAL A 38 34.64 0.61 17.58
N SER A 39 35.32 -0.31 18.28
CA SER A 39 36.61 -0.02 18.93
C SER A 39 37.82 0.03 17.99
N THR A 40 37.73 -0.56 16.79
CA THR A 40 38.91 -0.86 15.95
C THR A 40 38.89 -0.20 14.56
N ALA A 41 37.73 -0.06 13.92
CA ALA A 41 37.64 0.29 12.49
C ALA A 41 36.78 1.52 12.16
N GLY A 42 35.92 1.99 13.08
CA GLY A 42 35.05 3.15 12.87
C GLY A 42 33.97 2.97 11.79
N SER A 43 33.98 1.85 11.05
CA SER A 43 32.95 1.44 10.10
C SER A 43 32.25 0.19 10.62
N ILE A 44 30.92 0.19 10.58
CA ILE A 44 30.08 -0.90 11.09
C ILE A 44 29.57 -1.72 9.91
N ASP A 45 29.59 -3.04 10.05
CA ASP A 45 28.93 -3.92 9.09
C ASP A 45 27.40 -3.82 9.25
N GLU A 46 26.71 -3.33 8.22
CA GLU A 46 25.25 -3.26 8.16
C GLU A 46 24.60 -4.62 8.37
N GLY A 47 25.27 -5.72 8.00
CA GLY A 47 24.81 -7.08 8.23
C GLY A 47 24.63 -7.40 9.72
N LEU A 48 25.57 -6.95 10.56
CA LEU A 48 25.51 -7.15 12.02
C LEU A 48 24.39 -6.32 12.64
N LEU A 49 24.27 -5.05 12.24
CA LEU A 49 23.22 -4.16 12.74
C LEU A 49 21.81 -4.68 12.37
N ASN A 50 21.64 -5.20 11.15
CA ASN A 50 20.40 -5.82 10.69
C ASN A 50 20.08 -7.14 11.43
N GLY A 51 21.08 -7.89 11.88
CA GLY A 51 20.89 -9.05 12.74
C GLY A 51 20.30 -8.66 14.11
N VAL A 52 20.92 -7.67 14.76
CA VAL A 52 20.48 -7.16 16.06
C VAL A 52 19.10 -6.49 15.98
N PHE A 53 18.81 -5.75 14.91
CA PHE A 53 17.49 -5.17 14.67
C PHE A 53 16.40 -6.25 14.55
N ARG A 54 16.65 -7.31 13.77
CA ARG A 54 15.69 -8.41 13.59
C ARG A 54 15.38 -9.13 14.90
N LEU A 55 16.34 -9.26 15.81
CA LEU A 55 16.12 -9.80 17.15
C LEU A 55 15.04 -9.01 17.88
N PHE A 56 15.24 -7.71 18.08
CA PHE A 56 14.32 -6.88 18.87
C PHE A 56 12.95 -6.77 18.21
N HIS A 57 12.90 -6.63 16.87
CA HIS A 57 11.65 -6.62 16.11
C HIS A 57 10.84 -7.91 16.29
N THR A 58 11.51 -9.07 16.22
CA THR A 58 10.86 -10.38 16.38
C THR A 58 10.40 -10.59 17.83
N LEU A 59 11.23 -10.22 18.81
CA LEU A 59 10.86 -10.29 20.24
C LEU A 59 9.67 -9.41 20.57
N LYS A 60 9.59 -8.18 20.02
CA LYS A 60 8.45 -7.27 20.17
C LYS A 60 7.16 -7.91 19.65
N GLY A 61 7.19 -8.45 18.43
CA GLY A 61 6.03 -9.09 17.81
C GLY A 61 5.51 -10.27 18.63
N SER A 62 6.41 -11.17 19.02
CA SER A 62 6.04 -12.35 19.80
C SER A 62 5.58 -12.00 21.23
N ALA A 63 6.17 -10.98 21.86
CA ALA A 63 5.76 -10.48 23.18
C ALA A 63 4.38 -9.79 23.14
N SER A 64 4.08 -9.05 22.06
CA SER A 64 2.78 -8.39 21.86
C SER A 64 1.63 -9.38 21.78
N PHE A 65 1.86 -10.54 21.17
CA PHE A 65 0.85 -11.60 21.10
C PHE A 65 0.49 -12.17 22.48
N LEU A 66 1.45 -12.18 23.42
CA LEU A 66 1.31 -12.75 24.77
C LEU A 66 0.96 -11.71 25.85
N ASP A 67 0.79 -10.43 25.46
CA ASP A 67 0.50 -9.31 26.36
C ASP A 67 1.61 -9.10 27.42
N LEU A 68 2.87 -9.16 26.98
CA LEU A 68 4.07 -8.97 27.81
C LEU A 68 4.61 -7.55 27.67
N GLN A 69 3.94 -6.59 28.31
CA GLN A 69 4.18 -5.15 28.15
C GLN A 69 5.62 -4.70 28.45
N THR A 70 6.24 -5.25 29.49
CA THR A 70 7.62 -4.89 29.87
C THR A 70 8.62 -5.25 28.77
N ILE A 71 8.41 -6.38 28.10
CA ILE A 71 9.26 -6.79 26.97
C ILE A 71 8.97 -5.91 25.74
N ILE A 72 7.70 -5.59 25.48
CA ILE A 72 7.29 -4.72 24.36
C ILE A 72 7.95 -3.34 24.48
N ASP A 73 7.87 -2.71 25.64
CA ASP A 73 8.38 -1.34 25.84
C ASP A 73 9.88 -1.24 25.60
N VAL A 74 10.64 -2.19 26.16
CA VAL A 74 12.11 -2.20 26.05
C VAL A 74 12.56 -2.60 24.64
N THR A 75 11.92 -3.59 24.00
CA THR A 75 12.26 -4.01 22.63
C THR A 75 11.95 -2.91 21.62
N HIS A 76 10.84 -2.19 21.80
CA HIS A 76 10.50 -1.04 20.96
C HIS A 76 11.54 0.08 21.06
N ALA A 77 11.93 0.48 22.28
CA ALA A 77 12.94 1.52 22.46
C ALA A 77 14.32 1.13 21.87
N ALA A 78 14.70 -0.15 21.98
CA ALA A 78 15.92 -0.67 21.37
C ALA A 78 15.85 -0.70 19.83
N GLU A 79 14.68 -1.06 19.28
CA GLU A 79 14.41 -1.04 17.85
C GLU A 79 14.54 0.38 17.27
N THR A 80 13.92 1.37 17.92
CA THR A 80 14.04 2.78 17.53
C THR A 80 15.50 3.26 17.51
N LEU A 81 16.28 2.94 18.55
CA LEU A 81 17.70 3.30 18.60
C LEU A 81 18.49 2.68 17.42
N LEU A 82 18.22 1.40 17.10
CA LEU A 82 18.88 0.70 15.99
C LEU A 82 18.49 1.26 14.62
N ASP A 83 17.27 1.75 14.45
CA ASP A 83 16.83 2.42 13.22
C ASP A 83 17.60 3.71 12.93
N TYR A 84 17.97 4.48 13.97
CA TYR A 84 18.85 5.65 13.81
C TYR A 84 20.26 5.27 13.32
N PHE A 85 20.76 4.11 13.74
CA PHE A 85 22.05 3.62 13.26
C PHE A 85 21.97 3.06 11.83
N ARG A 86 20.84 2.43 11.49
CA ARG A 86 20.63 1.77 10.19
C ARG A 86 20.37 2.76 9.06
N SER A 87 19.74 3.88 9.36
CA SER A 87 19.55 5.00 8.43
C SER A 87 20.81 5.83 8.16
N ARG A 88 21.99 5.38 8.63
CA ARG A 88 23.31 6.02 8.52
C ARG A 88 23.39 7.46 9.07
N GLN A 89 22.43 7.86 9.91
CA GLN A 89 22.39 9.23 10.44
C GLN A 89 23.40 9.47 11.57
N VAL A 90 23.81 8.43 12.32
CA VAL A 90 24.78 8.57 13.42
C VAL A 90 25.70 7.35 13.55
N MET A 91 26.97 7.59 13.89
CA MET A 91 27.94 6.52 14.19
C MET A 91 27.62 5.82 15.51
N VAL A 92 27.65 4.48 15.52
CA VAL A 92 27.49 3.70 16.75
C VAL A 92 28.73 3.87 17.64
N THR A 93 28.50 4.16 18.91
CA THR A 93 29.54 4.31 19.93
C THR A 93 29.56 3.10 20.84
N SER A 94 30.63 2.89 21.60
CA SER A 94 30.69 1.81 22.60
C SER A 94 29.61 1.94 23.67
N GLN A 95 29.14 3.16 23.97
CA GLN A 95 28.03 3.39 24.89
C GLN A 95 26.70 2.87 24.33
N HIS A 96 26.49 2.99 23.02
CA HIS A 96 25.31 2.46 22.35
C HIS A 96 25.32 0.92 22.36
N VAL A 97 26.48 0.30 22.11
CA VAL A 97 26.61 -1.17 22.15
C VAL A 97 26.39 -1.70 23.57
N ASP A 98 26.97 -1.06 24.59
CA ASP A 98 26.72 -1.41 26.00
C ASP A 98 25.22 -1.35 26.35
N LEU A 99 24.51 -0.35 25.84
CA LEU A 99 23.08 -0.21 26.07
C LEU A 99 22.26 -1.33 25.40
N LEU A 100 22.65 -1.78 24.20
CA LEU A 100 22.05 -2.95 23.54
C LEU A 100 22.33 -4.25 24.32
N CYS A 101 23.55 -4.43 24.84
CA CYS A 101 23.89 -5.56 25.73
C CYS A 101 23.03 -5.55 26.99
N ARG A 102 22.94 -4.41 27.69
CA ARG A 102 22.10 -4.25 28.89
C ARG A 102 20.63 -4.56 28.60
N THR A 103 20.17 -4.23 27.40
CA THR A 103 18.80 -4.53 26.95
C THR A 103 18.58 -6.02 26.73
N ALA A 104 19.50 -6.71 26.05
CA ALA A 104 19.44 -8.16 25.89
C ALA A 104 19.47 -8.90 27.25
N ASP A 105 20.34 -8.47 28.17
CA ASP A 105 20.43 -9.02 29.52
C ASP A 105 19.17 -8.78 30.34
N PHE A 106 18.56 -7.61 30.22
CA PHE A 106 17.28 -7.31 30.84
C PHE A 106 16.19 -8.26 30.33
N ILE A 107 16.08 -8.45 29.01
CA ILE A 107 15.10 -9.37 28.42
C ILE A 107 15.34 -10.80 28.93
N ARG A 108 16.58 -11.27 29.01
CA ARG A 108 16.91 -12.58 29.62
C ARG A 108 16.40 -12.70 31.05
N ARG A 109 16.55 -11.66 31.88
CA ARG A 109 16.02 -11.65 33.26
C ARG A 109 14.50 -11.73 33.28
N VAL A 110 13.81 -10.98 32.42
CA VAL A 110 12.35 -10.98 32.32
C VAL A 110 11.83 -12.35 31.84
N LEU A 111 12.46 -12.95 30.83
CA LEU A 111 12.10 -14.27 30.30
C LEU A 111 12.15 -15.37 31.37
N ASN A 112 13.14 -15.32 32.28
CA ASN A 112 13.21 -16.26 33.42
C ASN A 112 11.98 -16.17 34.33
N GLN A 113 11.39 -14.98 34.46
CA GLN A 113 10.16 -14.81 35.23
C GLN A 113 8.93 -15.24 34.43
N VAL A 114 8.87 -14.89 33.14
CA VAL A 114 7.79 -15.29 32.25
C VAL A 114 7.66 -16.82 32.20
N GLU A 115 8.78 -17.54 32.16
CA GLU A 115 8.80 -19.01 32.24
C GLU A 115 8.17 -19.56 33.52
N GLN A 116 8.38 -18.88 34.66
CA GLN A 116 7.93 -19.35 35.98
C GLN A 116 6.51 -18.89 36.33
N ARG A 117 6.12 -17.70 35.87
CA ARG A 117 4.92 -16.99 36.34
C ARG A 117 3.94 -16.61 35.23
N ALA A 118 4.28 -16.88 33.97
CA ALA A 118 3.47 -16.56 32.81
C ALA A 118 3.14 -15.05 32.63
N HIS A 119 3.95 -14.18 33.23
CA HIS A 119 3.85 -12.72 33.13
C HIS A 119 5.22 -12.06 33.38
N ASP A 120 5.37 -10.84 32.91
CA ASP A 120 6.57 -10.00 33.01
C ASP A 120 6.46 -8.84 34.04
N ARG A 121 5.36 -8.80 34.81
CA ARG A 121 5.14 -7.83 35.90
C ARG A 121 6.19 -7.91 37.01
N GLY A 122 6.57 -6.79 37.61
CA GLY A 122 7.62 -6.69 38.64
C GLY A 122 8.97 -6.19 38.12
N PHE A 123 9.06 -5.89 36.82
CA PHE A 123 10.22 -5.30 36.17
C PHE A 123 9.93 -3.90 35.62
N GLU A 124 8.77 -3.30 35.93
CA GLU A 124 8.32 -2.04 35.34
C GLU A 124 9.28 -0.88 35.65
N GLU A 125 9.87 -0.86 36.85
CA GLU A 125 10.83 0.18 37.23
C GLU A 125 12.17 0.02 36.50
N ASP A 126 12.71 -1.20 36.45
CA ASP A 126 13.93 -1.53 35.69
C ASP A 126 13.76 -1.24 34.19
N ALA A 127 12.60 -1.59 33.63
CA ALA A 127 12.24 -1.34 32.24
C ALA A 127 12.20 0.15 31.93
N ARG A 128 11.57 0.94 32.82
CA ARG A 128 11.50 2.39 32.68
C ARG A 128 12.89 3.03 32.67
N TYR A 129 13.79 2.67 33.59
CA TYR A 129 15.16 3.21 33.57
C TYR A 129 15.89 2.86 32.27
N LEU A 130 15.71 1.65 31.77
CA LEU A 130 16.35 1.23 30.52
C LEU A 130 15.77 1.95 29.29
N VAL A 131 14.44 2.15 29.24
CA VAL A 131 13.78 2.94 28.20
C VAL A 131 14.21 4.41 28.27
N GLU A 132 14.36 4.98 29.46
CA GLU A 132 14.89 6.34 29.64
C GLU A 132 16.34 6.46 29.15
N ASP A 133 17.21 5.48 29.42
CA ASP A 133 18.58 5.44 28.90
C ASP A 133 18.60 5.36 27.36
N LEU A 134 17.75 4.52 26.76
CA LEU A 134 17.58 4.39 25.30
C LEU A 134 17.06 5.70 24.68
N ALA A 135 16.06 6.33 25.30
CA ALA A 135 15.53 7.61 24.86
C ALA A 135 16.56 8.74 24.96
N GLN A 136 17.40 8.76 26.00
CA GLN A 136 18.48 9.72 26.13
C GLN A 136 19.55 9.55 25.04
N ALA A 137 19.89 8.30 24.69
CA ALA A 137 20.79 8.03 23.58
C ALA A 137 20.21 8.57 22.25
N ILE A 138 18.91 8.34 21.99
CA ILE A 138 18.20 8.87 20.81
C ILE A 138 18.17 10.40 20.80
N ALA A 139 17.90 11.03 21.94
CA ALA A 139 17.88 12.50 22.07
C ALA A 139 19.27 13.11 21.81
N PHE A 140 20.34 12.43 22.24
CA PHE A 140 21.70 12.88 21.98
C PHE A 140 22.04 12.81 20.49
N ILE A 141 21.74 11.68 19.85
CA ILE A 141 21.87 11.42 18.41
C ILE A 141 21.17 12.50 17.58
N THR A 142 19.92 12.83 17.93
CA THR A 142 19.12 13.84 17.22
C THR A 142 19.65 15.27 17.43
N SER A 143 20.16 15.58 18.63
CA SER A 143 20.74 16.91 18.92
C SER A 143 22.11 17.17 18.26
N GLU A 144 22.99 16.15 18.14
CA GLU A 144 24.27 16.29 17.44
C GLU A 144 24.08 16.50 15.93
N TYR A 145 23.03 15.90 15.36
CA TYR A 145 22.66 16.10 13.97
C TYR A 145 22.26 17.55 13.67
N GLU A 146 21.47 18.19 14.55
CA GLU A 146 21.07 19.60 14.41
C GLU A 146 22.27 20.58 14.54
N LEU A 147 23.22 20.28 15.43
CA LEU A 147 24.45 21.07 15.61
C LEU A 147 25.44 20.91 14.45
N SER A 148 25.55 19.73 13.84
CA SER A 148 26.41 19.49 12.67
C SER A 148 25.96 20.28 11.43
N ARG A 149 24.65 20.56 11.33
CA ARG A 149 24.01 21.32 10.25
C ARG A 149 24.29 22.84 10.32
N TRP A 150 24.71 23.35 11.48
CA TRP A 150 25.02 24.77 11.68
C TRP A 150 26.47 25.16 11.37
N ASP A 151 27.41 24.21 11.27
CA ASP A 151 28.84 24.52 11.04
C ASP A 151 29.21 24.65 9.54
N GLU A 152 28.33 24.26 8.61
CA GLU A 152 28.57 24.37 7.15
C GLU A 152 28.16 25.72 6.52
N GLN A 153 27.57 26.65 7.27
CA GLN A 153 27.27 28.00 6.78
C GLN A 153 28.25 29.05 7.34
N LYS A 154 29.44 29.13 6.73
CA LYS A 154 30.24 30.37 6.73
C LYS A 154 30.46 30.86 5.30
N PRO A 155 30.14 32.13 4.98
CA PRO A 155 30.23 32.64 3.63
C PRO A 155 31.69 32.93 3.23
N LEU A 156 32.16 32.29 2.17
CA LEU A 156 33.37 32.67 1.45
C LEU A 156 32.97 33.48 0.20
N GLU A 157 33.28 34.78 0.23
CA GLU A 157 33.19 35.67 -0.92
C GLU A 157 34.33 35.39 -1.93
N ASN A 158 33.93 35.20 -3.18
CA ASN A 158 34.66 35.44 -4.44
C ASN A 158 36.01 34.73 -4.66
N THR A 159 36.01 33.74 -5.56
CA THR A 159 36.80 33.80 -6.80
C THR A 159 36.19 32.90 -7.89
N LYS A 160 36.20 33.44 -9.10
CA LYS A 160 35.70 32.88 -10.36
C LYS A 160 36.50 31.66 -10.86
N ASP A 161 35.80 30.93 -11.73
CA ASP A 161 36.26 30.01 -12.78
C ASP A 161 36.85 28.67 -12.30
N LEU A 162 36.05 27.60 -12.44
CA LEU A 162 36.27 26.49 -13.38
C LEU A 162 35.27 25.35 -13.10
N ASP A 163 34.69 24.83 -14.18
CA ASP A 163 33.71 23.75 -14.23
C ASP A 163 34.15 22.48 -13.47
N VAL A 164 33.29 21.99 -12.56
CA VAL A 164 33.22 20.57 -12.17
C VAL A 164 31.74 20.25 -11.90
N ASP A 165 31.27 19.18 -12.55
CA ASP A 165 29.94 18.56 -12.42
C ASP A 165 29.36 18.59 -11.00
N GLU A 166 28.18 19.22 -10.85
CA GLU A 166 27.27 18.92 -9.74
C GLU A 166 26.61 17.57 -10.00
N GLN A 167 27.26 16.50 -9.55
CA GLN A 167 26.56 15.27 -9.19
C GLN A 167 26.18 15.38 -7.71
N GLU A 168 24.94 15.80 -7.43
CA GLU A 168 24.31 15.61 -6.13
C GLU A 168 24.22 14.11 -5.86
N GLY A 169 24.98 13.64 -4.87
CA GLY A 169 24.89 12.28 -4.35
C GLY A 169 23.60 12.09 -3.57
N GLN A 170 22.55 11.61 -4.25
CA GLN A 170 21.46 10.87 -3.60
C GLN A 170 22.06 9.58 -3.01
N GLU A 171 22.24 9.55 -1.69
CA GLU A 171 22.53 8.29 -0.99
C GLU A 171 21.23 7.51 -0.81
N ASP A 172 20.99 6.59 -1.75
CA ASP A 172 19.93 5.57 -1.71
C ASP A 172 20.10 4.70 -0.44
N THR A 173 19.34 5.01 0.61
CA THR A 173 18.92 3.97 1.55
C THR A 173 17.83 3.20 0.82
N GLU A 174 18.12 2.00 0.32
CA GLU A 174 17.13 1.19 -0.41
C GLU A 174 15.91 0.94 0.50
N ILE A 175 14.87 1.76 0.36
CA ILE A 175 13.55 1.53 0.97
C ILE A 175 13.04 0.22 0.34
N THR A 176 13.19 -0.88 1.08
CA THR A 176 12.76 -2.19 0.60
C THR A 176 11.24 -2.25 0.52
N ALA A 177 10.71 -2.98 -0.46
CA ALA A 177 9.27 -3.20 -0.58
C ALA A 177 8.66 -3.82 0.69
N ASP A 178 9.45 -4.57 1.46
CA ASP A 178 9.06 -5.15 2.74
C ASP A 178 8.88 -4.10 3.84
N LEU A 179 9.72 -3.08 3.88
CA LEU A 179 9.62 -1.98 4.83
C LEU A 179 8.37 -1.13 4.57
N ILE A 180 8.10 -0.84 3.30
CA ILE A 180 6.87 -0.14 2.88
C ILE A 180 5.63 -0.97 3.25
N LYS A 181 5.67 -2.28 2.99
CA LYS A 181 4.54 -3.16 3.31
C LYS A 181 4.24 -3.20 4.81
N ARG A 182 5.27 -3.33 5.65
CA ARG A 182 5.12 -3.30 7.11
C ARG A 182 4.56 -1.96 7.59
N PHE A 183 5.08 -0.86 7.04
CA PHE A 183 4.55 0.47 7.33
C PHE A 183 3.07 0.59 6.95
N VAL A 184 2.67 0.11 5.76
CA VAL A 184 1.28 0.18 5.31
C VAL A 184 0.36 -0.61 6.24
N GLU A 185 0.75 -1.83 6.60
CA GLU A 185 -0.03 -2.68 7.52
C GLU A 185 -0.18 -1.99 8.89
N GLU A 186 0.93 -1.55 9.50
CA GLU A 186 0.93 -0.87 10.79
C GLU A 186 0.15 0.47 10.75
N ALA A 187 0.33 1.25 9.70
CA ALA A 187 -0.34 2.54 9.54
C ALA A 187 -1.86 2.40 9.38
N LEU A 188 -2.34 1.35 8.69
CA LEU A 188 -3.77 1.07 8.57
C LEU A 188 -4.38 0.63 9.91
N ASP A 189 -3.69 -0.24 10.65
CA ASP A 189 -4.12 -0.67 11.99
C ASP A 189 -4.18 0.54 12.96
N LEU A 190 -3.15 1.38 12.96
CA LEU A 190 -3.12 2.62 13.75
C LEU A 190 -4.27 3.58 13.37
N CYS A 191 -4.65 3.66 12.10
CA CYS A 191 -5.79 4.47 11.66
C CYS A 191 -7.13 3.90 12.15
N GLU A 192 -7.31 2.57 12.16
CA GLU A 192 -8.53 1.92 12.69
C GLU A 192 -8.66 2.11 14.20
N ASP A 193 -7.56 1.96 14.93
CA ASP A 193 -7.50 2.20 16.37
C ASP A 193 -7.75 3.68 16.72
N ALA A 194 -7.15 4.60 15.96
CA ALA A 194 -7.36 6.03 16.11
C ALA A 194 -8.83 6.42 15.89
N GLU A 195 -9.47 5.92 14.82
CA GLU A 195 -10.90 6.16 14.54
C GLU A 195 -11.78 5.68 15.70
N SER A 196 -11.55 4.45 16.17
CA SER A 196 -12.30 3.88 17.28
C SER A 196 -12.15 4.69 18.57
N ALA A 197 -10.93 5.18 18.85
CA ALA A 197 -10.64 6.02 20.00
C ALA A 197 -11.25 7.43 19.87
N ILE A 198 -11.25 8.03 18.68
CA ILE A 198 -11.89 9.33 18.41
C ILE A 198 -13.40 9.23 18.60
N LEU A 199 -14.04 8.19 18.09
CA LEU A 199 -15.49 7.97 18.31
C LEU A 199 -15.81 7.74 19.80
N ALA A 200 -14.90 7.13 20.56
CA ALA A 200 -15.05 6.99 22.01
C ALA A 200 -14.96 8.34 22.74
N LEU A 201 -14.16 9.30 22.24
CA LEU A 201 -14.09 10.67 22.78
C LEU A 201 -15.41 11.43 22.63
N GLU A 202 -16.17 11.15 21.57
CA GLU A 202 -17.50 11.74 21.38
C GLU A 202 -18.50 11.27 22.45
N GLN A 203 -18.39 10.00 22.86
CA GLN A 203 -19.30 9.37 23.81
C GLN A 203 -18.93 9.64 25.28
N SER A 204 -17.66 9.97 25.57
CA SER A 204 -17.18 10.23 26.93
C SER A 204 -15.95 11.15 26.93
N PRO A 205 -15.96 12.26 27.70
CA PRO A 205 -14.88 13.24 27.73
C PRO A 205 -13.64 12.78 28.54
N GLU A 206 -13.38 11.48 28.62
CA GLU A 206 -12.18 10.97 29.28
C GLU A 206 -10.93 11.23 28.42
N THR A 207 -9.80 11.56 29.04
CA THR A 207 -8.55 11.87 28.32
C THR A 207 -7.80 10.62 27.84
N THR A 208 -8.20 9.43 28.29
CA THR A 208 -7.50 8.16 28.00
C THR A 208 -7.55 7.80 26.51
N PRO A 209 -8.71 7.88 25.82
CA PRO A 209 -8.76 7.66 24.37
C PRO A 209 -7.92 8.70 23.61
N ALA A 210 -7.93 9.98 24.03
CA ALA A 210 -7.14 11.04 23.38
C ALA A 210 -5.63 10.77 23.45
N ARG A 211 -5.12 10.28 24.58
CA ARG A 211 -3.70 9.89 24.71
C ARG A 211 -3.32 8.71 23.81
N LYS A 212 -4.22 7.73 23.65
CA LYS A 212 -3.99 6.60 22.73
C LYS A 212 -3.95 7.06 21.29
N THR A 213 -4.89 7.92 20.88
CA THR A 213 -4.92 8.50 19.55
C THR A 213 -3.67 9.37 19.28
N LEU A 214 -3.22 10.13 20.28
CA LEU A 214 -2.00 10.93 20.18
C LEU A 214 -0.77 10.05 19.92
N GLN A 215 -0.61 8.96 20.67
CA GLN A 215 0.48 8.01 20.47
C GLN A 215 0.44 7.37 19.07
N ALA A 216 -0.75 7.03 18.57
CA ALA A 216 -0.92 6.46 17.24
C ALA A 216 -0.43 7.42 16.14
N PHE A 217 -0.79 8.70 16.20
CA PHE A 217 -0.31 9.69 15.23
C PHE A 217 1.17 10.02 15.38
N HIS A 218 1.71 10.02 16.60
CA HIS A 218 3.14 10.19 16.83
C HIS A 218 3.96 9.09 16.14
N ASN A 219 3.56 7.83 16.30
CA ASN A 219 4.20 6.69 15.63
C ASN A 219 4.05 6.78 14.11
N LEU A 220 2.87 7.14 13.61
CA LEU A 220 2.61 7.30 12.18
C LEU A 220 3.46 8.42 11.56
N LYS A 221 3.63 9.55 12.27
CA LYS A 221 4.49 10.66 11.87
C LYS A 221 5.95 10.23 11.73
N GLY A 222 6.48 9.54 12.76
CA GLY A 222 7.87 9.06 12.77
C GLY A 222 8.15 8.10 11.62
N ASN A 223 7.27 7.10 11.43
CA ASN A 223 7.41 6.12 10.35
C ASN A 223 7.26 6.75 8.96
N ALA A 224 6.38 7.75 8.81
CA ALA A 224 6.20 8.48 7.55
C ALA A 224 7.42 9.36 7.20
N ALA A 225 8.00 10.05 8.18
CA ALA A 225 9.21 10.86 7.99
C ALA A 225 10.40 9.98 7.58
N PHE A 226 10.57 8.82 8.24
CA PHE A 226 11.60 7.84 7.93
C PHE A 226 11.52 7.31 6.49
N LEU A 227 10.31 7.14 5.96
CA LEU A 227 10.05 6.67 4.60
C LEU A 227 10.00 7.78 3.55
N GLY A 228 10.24 9.05 3.93
CA GLY A 228 10.16 10.19 3.01
C GLY A 228 8.74 10.40 2.48
N LEU A 229 7.72 10.28 3.33
CA LEU A 229 6.30 10.42 2.99
C LEU A 229 5.75 11.75 3.55
N PRO A 230 6.13 12.91 2.98
CA PRO A 230 5.90 14.23 3.58
C PRO A 230 4.42 14.60 3.72
N GLY A 231 3.55 14.04 2.88
CA GLY A 231 2.10 14.25 3.00
C GLY A 231 1.53 13.60 4.26
N ILE A 232 1.88 12.33 4.49
CA ILE A 232 1.41 11.55 5.65
C ILE A 232 2.01 12.13 6.94
N GLU A 233 3.28 12.53 6.91
CA GLU A 233 3.95 13.22 8.01
C GLU A 233 3.20 14.51 8.42
N LYS A 234 2.91 15.40 7.46
CA LYS A 234 2.23 16.68 7.73
C LYS A 234 0.83 16.50 8.32
N VAL A 235 0.04 15.55 7.80
CA VAL A 235 -1.32 15.30 8.31
C VAL A 235 -1.30 14.63 9.68
N SER A 236 -0.33 13.75 9.93
CA SER A 236 -0.14 13.13 11.25
C SER A 236 0.26 14.16 12.30
N HIS A 237 1.17 15.07 11.95
CA HIS A 237 1.56 16.19 12.82
C HIS A 237 0.39 17.11 13.15
N LEU A 238 -0.44 17.46 12.15
CA LEU A 238 -1.63 18.28 12.35
C LEU A 238 -2.64 17.61 13.31
N ALA A 239 -2.85 16.30 13.16
CA ALA A 239 -3.71 15.53 14.06
C ALA A 239 -3.14 15.46 15.49
N GLU A 240 -1.81 15.32 15.63
CA GLU A 240 -1.10 15.35 16.90
C GLU A 240 -1.31 16.69 17.62
N SER A 241 -1.09 17.83 16.94
CA SER A 241 -1.28 19.16 17.54
C SER A 241 -2.72 19.40 18.02
N ILE A 242 -3.72 18.90 17.29
CA ILE A 242 -5.13 19.00 17.72
C ILE A 242 -5.35 18.20 19.01
N LEU A 243 -4.82 16.97 19.06
CA LEU A 243 -4.98 16.09 20.21
C LEU A 243 -4.16 16.53 21.42
N GLU A 244 -2.99 17.15 21.24
CA GLU A 244 -2.23 17.78 22.33
C GLU A 244 -3.05 18.88 23.01
N GLY A 245 -3.74 19.71 22.22
CA GLY A 245 -4.67 20.72 22.75
C GLY A 245 -5.83 20.09 23.53
N VAL A 246 -6.35 18.94 23.09
CA VAL A 246 -7.41 18.21 23.79
C VAL A 246 -6.90 17.56 25.08
N VAL A 247 -5.71 16.95 25.07
CA VAL A 247 -5.09 16.30 26.23
C VAL A 247 -4.67 17.32 27.30
N SER A 248 -4.24 18.51 26.88
CA SER A 248 -3.82 19.60 27.75
C SER A 248 -4.99 20.44 28.30
N GLU A 249 -6.23 20.06 27.97
CA GLU A 249 -7.47 20.79 28.29
C GLU A 249 -7.53 22.23 27.71
N GLU A 250 -6.65 22.57 26.78
CA GLU A 250 -6.63 23.86 26.08
C GLU A 250 -7.70 23.92 24.97
N ARG A 251 -8.15 22.76 24.48
CA ARG A 251 -9.16 22.62 23.44
C ARG A 251 -10.31 21.71 23.89
N VAL A 252 -11.54 22.17 23.67
CA VAL A 252 -12.74 21.36 23.92
C VAL A 252 -12.91 20.37 22.78
N CYS A 253 -13.04 19.08 23.11
CA CYS A 253 -13.38 18.05 22.14
C CYS A 253 -14.89 18.12 21.83
N ASP A 254 -15.26 18.98 20.89
CA ASP A 254 -16.63 19.14 20.40
C ASP A 254 -16.86 18.36 19.10
N GLY A 255 -18.11 18.31 18.62
CA GLY A 255 -18.45 17.57 17.39
C GLY A 255 -17.70 18.05 16.14
N VAL A 256 -17.25 19.31 16.13
CA VAL A 256 -16.41 19.87 15.06
C VAL A 256 -15.01 19.27 15.14
N THR A 257 -14.39 19.25 16.32
CA THR A 257 -13.08 18.63 16.56
C THR A 257 -13.08 17.14 16.22
N ILE A 258 -14.11 16.41 16.61
CA ILE A 258 -14.29 15.00 16.25
C ILE A 258 -14.37 14.81 14.73
N THR A 259 -15.20 15.60 14.05
CA THR A 259 -15.35 15.53 12.59
C THR A 259 -14.04 15.82 11.86
N VAL A 260 -13.28 16.82 12.33
CA VAL A 260 -11.98 17.17 11.78
C VAL A 260 -10.96 16.03 11.99
N LEU A 261 -10.88 15.46 13.18
CA LEU A 261 -9.98 14.33 13.46
C LEU A 261 -10.31 13.10 12.60
N LEU A 262 -11.60 12.76 12.43
CA LEU A 262 -12.02 11.67 11.54
C LEU A 262 -11.66 11.96 10.07
N THR A 263 -11.81 13.21 9.62
CA THR A 263 -11.42 13.62 8.26
C THR A 263 -9.91 13.47 8.03
N LEU A 264 -9.10 13.78 9.05
CA LEU A 264 -7.64 13.57 9.01
C LEU A 264 -7.28 12.08 8.97
N VAL A 265 -7.96 11.23 9.76
CA VAL A 265 -7.78 9.76 9.71
C VAL A 265 -8.10 9.20 8.31
N ASP A 266 -9.22 9.62 7.72
CA ASP A 266 -9.60 9.18 6.37
C ASP A 266 -8.60 9.63 5.31
N SER A 267 -8.06 10.84 5.46
CA SER A 267 -7.01 11.36 4.59
C SER A 267 -5.74 10.52 4.72
N LEU A 268 -5.27 10.26 5.94
CA LEU A 268 -4.10 9.41 6.22
C LEU A 268 -4.28 8.00 5.65
N ARG A 269 -5.44 7.38 5.88
CA ARG A 269 -5.81 6.08 5.32
C ARG A 269 -5.75 6.08 3.79
N SER A 270 -6.25 7.14 3.15
CA SER A 270 -6.14 7.29 1.70
C SER A 270 -4.69 7.45 1.24
N GLY A 271 -3.86 8.18 1.98
CA GLY A 271 -2.43 8.34 1.68
C GLY A 271 -1.68 7.03 1.78
N VAL A 272 -1.86 6.30 2.88
CA VAL A 272 -1.23 5.00 3.15
C VAL A 272 -1.61 3.97 2.07
N ARG A 273 -2.89 3.90 1.65
CA ARG A 273 -3.30 3.02 0.54
C ARG A 273 -2.66 3.38 -0.79
N ARG A 274 -2.37 4.66 -1.04
CA ARG A 274 -1.64 5.07 -2.25
C ARG A 274 -0.18 4.63 -2.22
N VAL A 275 0.44 4.63 -1.03
CA VAL A 275 1.76 4.04 -0.81
C VAL A 275 1.74 2.54 -1.09
N GLU A 276 0.71 1.81 -0.62
CA GLU A 276 0.50 0.38 -0.91
C GLU A 276 0.42 0.08 -2.42
N GLU A 277 -0.24 0.96 -3.17
CA GLU A 277 -0.43 0.83 -4.62
C GLU A 277 0.83 1.24 -5.43
N GLY A 278 1.90 1.66 -4.77
CA GLY A 278 3.12 2.16 -5.41
C GLY A 278 2.92 3.48 -6.16
N GLN A 279 1.93 4.28 -5.74
CA GLN A 279 1.67 5.62 -6.27
C GLN A 279 2.47 6.67 -5.50
N VAL A 280 2.57 7.88 -6.07
CA VAL A 280 3.22 9.01 -5.39
C VAL A 280 2.53 9.24 -4.03
N PRO A 281 3.28 9.30 -2.91
CA PRO A 281 2.76 9.36 -1.55
C PRO A 281 2.11 10.71 -1.17
N GLU A 282 1.89 11.58 -2.14
CA GLU A 282 1.24 12.87 -1.92
C GLU A 282 -0.25 12.69 -1.72
N LEU A 283 -0.74 13.09 -0.55
CA LEU A 283 -2.18 13.19 -0.28
C LEU A 283 -2.83 14.15 -1.29
N PRO A 284 -3.92 13.74 -1.97
CA PRO A 284 -4.62 14.63 -2.88
C PRO A 284 -5.20 15.79 -2.08
N ASP A 285 -5.13 17.01 -2.63
CA ASP A 285 -5.67 18.23 -2.01
C ASP A 285 -5.13 18.55 -0.60
N LEU A 286 -3.91 18.09 -0.27
CA LEU A 286 -3.27 18.31 1.04
C LEU A 286 -3.33 19.77 1.54
N GLN A 287 -3.08 20.74 0.65
CA GLN A 287 -3.18 22.16 1.01
C GLN A 287 -4.60 22.59 1.36
N GLN A 288 -5.62 22.07 0.67
CA GLN A 288 -7.02 22.37 0.96
C GLN A 288 -7.45 21.72 2.28
N LEU A 289 -6.96 20.51 2.57
CA LEU A 289 -7.21 19.82 3.84
C LEU A 289 -6.61 20.60 5.01
N ILE A 290 -5.35 21.02 4.92
CA ILE A 290 -4.69 21.83 5.96
C ILE A 290 -5.46 23.13 6.18
N GLN A 291 -5.79 23.84 5.10
CA GLN A 291 -6.54 25.09 5.18
C GLN A 291 -7.94 24.90 5.79
N PHE A 292 -8.62 23.80 5.46
CA PHE A 292 -9.92 23.46 6.05
C PHE A 292 -9.80 23.23 7.56
N VAL A 293 -8.80 22.49 8.00
CA VAL A 293 -8.58 22.19 9.42
C VAL A 293 -8.20 23.43 10.21
N GLU A 294 -7.30 24.25 9.68
CA GLU A 294 -6.90 25.53 10.29
C GLU A 294 -8.11 26.46 10.48
N GLN A 295 -8.96 26.57 9.45
CA GLN A 295 -10.18 27.38 9.50
C GLN A 295 -11.27 26.79 10.42
N ALA A 296 -11.41 25.47 10.47
CA ALA A 296 -12.44 24.80 11.27
C ALA A 296 -12.12 24.85 12.77
N LEU A 297 -10.83 24.87 13.13
CA LEU A 297 -10.37 24.78 14.52
C LEU A 297 -9.71 26.05 15.05
N ASP A 298 -9.65 27.13 14.25
CA ASP A 298 -9.01 28.41 14.61
C ASP A 298 -7.55 28.19 15.09
N LEU A 299 -6.84 27.28 14.42
CA LEU A 299 -5.44 26.98 14.69
C LEU A 299 -4.54 28.04 14.04
N PRO A 300 -3.40 28.40 14.65
CA PRO A 300 -2.40 29.21 13.96
C PRO A 300 -1.95 28.50 12.67
N GLU A 301 -1.78 29.25 11.57
CA GLU A 301 -1.31 28.70 10.28
C GLU A 301 -0.04 27.86 10.54
N ILE A 302 -0.07 26.57 10.20
CA ILE A 302 1.12 25.72 10.17
C ILE A 302 1.91 26.14 8.94
N GLY A 303 2.71 27.19 9.11
CA GLY A 303 3.59 27.71 8.09
C GLY A 303 4.50 26.61 7.54
N ASN A 304 4.56 26.51 6.21
CA ASN A 304 5.74 25.95 5.55
C ASN A 304 6.97 26.66 6.14
N GLY A 305 7.85 25.91 6.81
CA GLY A 305 8.99 26.49 7.50
C GLY A 305 9.84 27.38 6.60
N ALA A 306 9.78 28.68 6.87
CA ALA A 306 10.92 29.60 6.90
C ALA A 306 10.49 30.92 7.57
N ASP A 307 11.23 31.28 8.63
CA ASP A 307 11.29 32.54 9.37
C ASP A 307 10.12 32.96 10.28
N GLU A 308 10.30 32.68 11.58
CA GLU A 308 9.87 33.61 12.62
C GLU A 308 10.83 34.81 12.66
N SER A 309 10.32 36.00 12.33
CA SER A 309 10.56 37.18 13.16
C SER A 309 9.43 38.19 12.95
N GLU A 310 8.79 38.54 14.06
CA GLU A 310 7.73 39.54 14.18
C GLU A 310 8.19 40.91 13.67
N ASP A 311 7.36 41.60 12.85
CA ASP A 311 6.84 42.93 13.23
C ASP A 311 5.73 43.45 12.29
N GLU A 312 4.91 44.34 12.84
CA GLU A 312 3.56 44.77 12.41
C GLU A 312 3.35 45.45 11.02
N LYS A 313 2.13 45.21 10.48
CA LYS A 313 1.17 46.19 9.85
C LYS A 313 1.27 46.55 8.33
N PRO A 314 0.17 47.06 7.67
CA PRO A 314 -0.57 46.28 6.66
C PRO A 314 -0.84 46.98 5.29
N LYS A 315 -1.50 46.21 4.38
CA LYS A 315 -2.25 46.56 3.14
C LYS A 315 -1.48 46.89 1.85
N SER A 316 -1.71 46.12 0.78
CA SER A 316 -2.55 46.52 -0.38
C SER A 316 -2.58 45.48 -1.52
N LYS A 317 -3.69 45.50 -2.27
CA LYS A 317 -4.06 44.76 -3.50
C LYS A 317 -2.99 44.72 -4.59
N ASP A 318 -2.86 43.58 -5.28
CA ASP A 318 -3.25 43.37 -6.70
C ASP A 318 -2.82 41.97 -7.19
N GLN A 319 -3.73 41.26 -7.85
CA GLN A 319 -3.40 40.27 -8.90
C GLN A 319 -3.14 41.05 -10.23
N PRO A 320 -2.63 40.46 -11.36
CA PRO A 320 -2.52 39.04 -11.72
C PRO A 320 -1.23 38.65 -12.51
N GLN A 321 -1.01 37.35 -12.78
CA GLN A 321 -0.98 36.75 -14.15
C GLN A 321 -0.23 35.40 -14.24
N ARG A 322 -0.85 34.50 -15.02
CA ARG A 322 -0.38 33.19 -15.51
C ARG A 322 0.81 33.33 -16.47
N ILE A 323 1.72 32.34 -16.48
CA ILE A 323 2.34 31.81 -17.72
C ILE A 323 2.57 30.28 -17.57
N ASP A 324 2.10 29.55 -18.58
CA ASP A 324 2.29 28.12 -18.85
C ASP A 324 3.77 27.70 -19.00
N LYS A 325 4.09 26.45 -18.66
CA LYS A 325 4.96 25.57 -19.46
C LYS A 325 4.92 24.09 -19.01
N LYS A 326 4.62 23.22 -19.98
CA LYS A 326 4.80 21.76 -19.97
C LYS A 326 6.26 21.35 -19.70
N PRO A 327 6.53 20.18 -19.10
CA PRO A 327 7.81 19.50 -19.20
C PRO A 327 7.86 18.53 -20.40
N PRO A 328 9.04 18.31 -21.03
CA PRO A 328 9.30 17.23 -21.97
C PRO A 328 9.77 15.94 -21.27
N ALA A 329 9.71 14.84 -22.02
CA ALA A 329 9.92 13.45 -21.66
C ALA A 329 11.38 12.94 -21.74
N ASP A 330 11.54 11.67 -21.34
CA ASP A 330 12.64 10.69 -21.53
C ASP A 330 13.84 10.76 -20.56
N GLN A 331 14.36 9.70 -19.90
CA GLN A 331 14.24 8.21 -19.85
C GLN A 331 15.18 7.76 -18.68
N PRO A 332 15.52 6.47 -18.43
CA PRO A 332 14.72 5.27 -18.12
C PRO A 332 15.20 4.59 -16.80
N VAL A 333 14.35 3.88 -16.06
CA VAL A 333 14.83 3.05 -14.92
C VAL A 333 14.54 1.56 -15.14
N ARG A 334 15.62 0.77 -14.99
CA ARG A 334 15.66 -0.70 -15.07
C ARG A 334 15.18 -1.33 -13.76
N SER A 335 14.35 -2.35 -13.93
CA SER A 335 13.82 -3.23 -12.90
C SER A 335 14.81 -4.33 -12.52
N TYR A 336 14.89 -4.67 -11.23
CA TYR A 336 15.10 -6.04 -10.80
C TYR A 336 13.99 -6.50 -9.85
N LEU A 337 13.66 -7.77 -10.03
CA LEU A 337 12.53 -8.53 -9.53
C LEU A 337 12.79 -9.06 -8.12
N TYR A 338 11.80 -8.99 -7.21
CA TYR A 338 11.64 -9.99 -6.15
C TYR A 338 10.16 -10.34 -5.87
N SER A 339 9.86 -11.59 -6.23
CA SER A 339 8.96 -12.59 -5.61
C SER A 339 7.52 -12.23 -5.20
N ASP A 340 6.67 -12.70 -6.10
CA ASP A 340 5.23 -12.97 -6.10
C ASP A 340 4.74 -14.02 -5.06
N LYS A 341 4.96 -13.81 -3.75
CA LYS A 341 4.38 -14.68 -2.70
C LYS A 341 3.90 -13.91 -1.47
N MET A 342 2.70 -13.32 -1.56
CA MET A 342 1.73 -13.21 -0.46
C MET A 342 0.45 -12.55 -0.99
N ARG A 343 -0.50 -13.35 -1.49
CA ARG A 343 -1.86 -12.90 -1.80
C ARG A 343 -2.84 -13.65 -0.90
N SER A 344 -3.24 -12.99 0.18
CA SER A 344 -4.38 -13.30 1.05
C SER A 344 -4.81 -11.96 1.67
N ARG A 345 -5.55 -11.07 0.99
CA ARG A 345 -6.97 -11.06 0.56
C ARG A 345 -7.90 -10.36 1.58
N SER A 346 -7.67 -9.07 1.80
CA SER A 346 -8.70 -8.14 2.31
C SER A 346 -9.50 -7.59 1.12
N GLN A 347 -10.76 -8.03 0.97
CA GLN A 347 -11.61 -7.65 -0.17
C GLN A 347 -12.44 -6.40 0.14
N PHE A 348 -11.82 -5.22 0.03
CA PHE A 348 -12.60 -3.98 -0.05
C PHE A 348 -13.11 -3.79 -1.49
N ILE A 349 -14.40 -3.52 -1.63
CA ILE A 349 -15.05 -3.15 -2.90
C ILE A 349 -15.39 -1.67 -2.79
N ARG A 350 -14.79 -0.83 -3.64
CA ARG A 350 -15.09 0.60 -3.70
C ARG A 350 -16.44 0.76 -4.40
N VAL A 351 -17.42 1.26 -3.67
CA VAL A 351 -18.79 1.42 -4.15
C VAL A 351 -19.04 2.89 -4.45
N ASP A 352 -19.58 3.18 -5.63
CA ASP A 352 -20.09 4.50 -5.96
C ASP A 352 -21.33 4.80 -5.09
N THR A 353 -21.33 5.95 -4.43
CA THR A 353 -22.43 6.39 -3.56
C THR A 353 -23.74 6.53 -4.34
N GLU A 354 -23.69 6.90 -5.63
CA GLU A 354 -24.90 6.99 -6.46
C GLU A 354 -25.56 5.62 -6.69
N LYS A 355 -24.75 4.57 -6.86
CA LYS A 355 -25.24 3.19 -7.01
C LYS A 355 -25.86 2.68 -5.70
N LEU A 356 -25.34 3.13 -4.55
CA LEU A 356 -25.90 2.80 -3.23
C LEU A 356 -27.26 3.48 -3.01
N ASP A 357 -27.38 4.76 -3.38
CA ASP A 357 -28.63 5.51 -3.30
C ASP A 357 -29.71 4.90 -4.22
N GLN A 358 -29.35 4.52 -5.45
CA GLN A 358 -30.25 3.79 -6.35
C GLN A 358 -30.72 2.45 -5.78
N LEU A 359 -29.84 1.74 -5.06
CA LEU A 359 -30.22 0.50 -4.38
C LEU A 359 -31.24 0.78 -3.27
N LEU A 360 -31.04 1.84 -2.48
CA LEU A 360 -31.97 2.25 -1.42
C LEU A 360 -33.35 2.64 -1.99
N ASP A 361 -33.38 3.36 -3.10
CA ASP A 361 -34.61 3.70 -3.81
C ASP A 361 -35.33 2.44 -4.32
N LEU A 362 -34.60 1.50 -4.95
CA LEU A 362 -35.16 0.23 -5.43
C LEU A 362 -35.68 -0.67 -4.31
N VAL A 363 -35.03 -0.68 -3.14
CA VAL A 363 -35.53 -1.36 -1.94
C VAL A 363 -36.83 -0.71 -1.45
N GLY A 364 -36.92 0.62 -1.48
CA GLY A 364 -38.15 1.35 -1.20
C GLY A 364 -39.29 0.99 -2.16
N GLU A 365 -39.00 0.94 -3.47
CA GLU A 365 -39.97 0.52 -4.48
C GLU A 365 -40.39 -0.94 -4.32
N LEU A 366 -39.47 -1.83 -3.94
CA LEU A 366 -39.74 -3.25 -3.71
C LEU A 366 -40.71 -3.46 -2.55
N VAL A 367 -40.52 -2.76 -1.43
CA VAL A 367 -41.42 -2.83 -0.26
C VAL A 367 -42.84 -2.36 -0.63
N ILE A 368 -42.94 -1.31 -1.45
CA ILE A 368 -44.23 -0.81 -1.95
C ILE A 368 -44.87 -1.84 -2.90
N ALA A 369 -44.09 -2.44 -3.81
CA ALA A 369 -44.56 -3.46 -4.73
C ALA A 369 -45.03 -4.73 -4.00
N GLU A 370 -44.30 -5.18 -2.98
CA GLU A 370 -44.69 -6.31 -2.13
C GLU A 370 -45.99 -6.03 -1.37
N ALA A 371 -46.14 -4.85 -0.78
CA ALA A 371 -47.37 -4.43 -0.10
C ALA A 371 -48.58 -4.38 -1.07
N MET A 372 -48.36 -3.96 -2.32
CA MET A 372 -49.39 -4.01 -3.36
C MET A 372 -49.77 -5.46 -3.72
N VAL A 373 -48.81 -6.38 -3.81
CA VAL A 373 -49.10 -7.80 -4.06
C VAL A 373 -49.83 -8.45 -2.86
N ALA A 374 -49.40 -8.15 -1.63
CA ALA A 374 -49.99 -8.70 -0.41
C ALA A 374 -51.45 -8.26 -0.22
N SER A 375 -51.74 -6.97 -0.44
CA SER A 375 -53.08 -6.39 -0.31
C SER A 375 -54.09 -6.92 -1.34
N HIS A 376 -53.64 -7.30 -2.53
CA HIS A 376 -54.52 -7.78 -3.62
C HIS A 376 -54.65 -9.31 -3.68
N SER A 377 -53.97 -10.05 -2.80
CA SER A 377 -54.09 -11.52 -2.68
C SER A 377 -55.45 -11.97 -2.09
N GLN A 378 -56.20 -11.07 -1.45
CA GLN A 378 -57.49 -11.37 -0.81
C GLN A 378 -58.72 -11.03 -1.65
N ASP A 379 -58.56 -10.35 -2.79
CA ASP A 379 -59.68 -9.85 -3.58
C ASP A 379 -59.98 -10.76 -4.79
N ARG A 380 -61.15 -11.41 -4.79
CA ARG A 380 -61.52 -12.47 -5.77
C ARG A 380 -61.78 -11.97 -7.20
N GLY A 381 -61.63 -10.68 -7.48
CA GLY A 381 -61.87 -10.06 -8.80
C GLY A 381 -60.66 -9.36 -9.44
N GLY A 382 -59.49 -9.32 -8.79
CA GLY A 382 -58.38 -8.42 -9.13
C GLY A 382 -57.21 -9.03 -9.93
N GLN A 383 -57.45 -10.07 -10.73
CA GLN A 383 -56.38 -10.85 -11.40
C GLN A 383 -55.46 -9.97 -12.30
N ASP A 384 -56.01 -8.91 -12.88
CA ASP A 384 -55.30 -7.99 -13.77
C ASP A 384 -54.43 -6.96 -13.01
N GLN A 385 -54.85 -6.56 -11.80
CA GLN A 385 -54.08 -5.70 -10.89
C GLN A 385 -52.94 -6.48 -10.24
N MET A 386 -53.20 -7.72 -9.81
CA MET A 386 -52.18 -8.66 -9.33
C MET A 386 -51.11 -8.88 -10.40
N GLY A 387 -51.51 -9.09 -11.67
CA GLY A 387 -50.57 -9.26 -12.78
C GLY A 387 -49.71 -8.02 -13.06
N LYS A 388 -50.24 -6.80 -12.85
CA LYS A 388 -49.46 -5.57 -12.93
C LYS A 388 -48.47 -5.44 -11.77
N ALA A 389 -48.91 -5.73 -10.54
CA ALA A 389 -48.05 -5.69 -9.36
C ALA A 389 -46.89 -6.70 -9.46
N VAL A 390 -47.15 -7.92 -9.92
CA VAL A 390 -46.10 -8.94 -10.16
C VAL A 390 -45.13 -8.51 -11.26
N ARG A 391 -45.62 -7.90 -12.35
CA ARG A 391 -44.72 -7.37 -13.40
C ARG A 391 -43.83 -6.23 -12.90
N GLN A 392 -44.38 -5.34 -12.07
CA GLN A 392 -43.60 -4.27 -11.43
C GLN A 392 -42.56 -4.85 -10.49
N LEU A 393 -42.91 -5.85 -9.68
CA LEU A 393 -41.98 -6.53 -8.79
C LEU A 393 -40.85 -7.22 -9.57
N ASN A 394 -41.16 -7.92 -10.67
CA ASN A 394 -40.12 -8.51 -11.53
C ASN A 394 -39.20 -7.45 -12.15
N LYS A 395 -39.73 -6.27 -12.50
CA LYS A 395 -38.94 -5.16 -13.03
C LYS A 395 -37.96 -4.64 -11.97
N ILE A 396 -38.46 -4.33 -10.77
CA ILE A 396 -37.65 -3.84 -9.64
C ILE A 396 -36.57 -4.86 -9.26
N THR A 397 -36.92 -6.15 -9.17
CA THR A 397 -35.96 -7.22 -8.88
C THR A 397 -34.84 -7.27 -9.92
N ARG A 398 -35.16 -7.06 -11.20
CA ARG A 398 -34.15 -7.04 -12.27
C ARG A 398 -33.25 -5.82 -12.18
N GLU A 399 -33.83 -4.64 -11.95
CA GLU A 399 -33.07 -3.39 -11.77
C GLU A 399 -32.16 -3.48 -10.53
N MET A 400 -32.65 -4.05 -9.43
CA MET A 400 -31.85 -4.30 -8.23
C MET A 400 -30.70 -5.27 -8.51
N GLN A 401 -30.93 -6.34 -9.28
CA GLN A 401 -29.87 -7.26 -9.67
C GLN A 401 -28.80 -6.57 -10.53
N GLU A 402 -29.19 -5.69 -11.45
CA GLU A 402 -28.25 -4.92 -12.28
C GLU A 402 -27.41 -3.95 -11.42
N VAL A 403 -28.02 -3.24 -10.48
CA VAL A 403 -27.30 -2.36 -9.53
C VAL A 403 -26.34 -3.17 -8.66
N VAL A 404 -26.78 -4.30 -8.09
CA VAL A 404 -25.92 -5.15 -7.25
C VAL A 404 -24.72 -5.70 -8.02
N LEU A 405 -24.90 -6.10 -9.28
CA LEU A 405 -23.78 -6.50 -10.13
C LEU A 405 -22.83 -5.31 -10.37
N SER A 406 -23.39 -4.12 -10.60
CA SER A 406 -22.61 -2.90 -10.82
C SER A 406 -21.76 -2.46 -9.62
N LEU A 407 -22.12 -2.88 -8.39
CA LEU A 407 -21.35 -2.60 -7.16
C LEU A 407 -19.99 -3.32 -7.15
N ARG A 408 -19.84 -4.44 -7.87
CA ARG A 408 -18.59 -5.22 -7.94
C ARG A 408 -17.72 -4.83 -9.15
N MET A 409 -18.11 -3.81 -9.90
CA MET A 409 -17.37 -3.40 -11.08
C MET A 409 -16.04 -2.75 -10.70
N VAL A 410 -14.99 -3.12 -11.41
CA VAL A 410 -13.63 -2.60 -11.24
C VAL A 410 -13.08 -2.29 -12.63
N PRO A 411 -12.30 -1.22 -12.82
CA PRO A 411 -11.70 -0.92 -14.11
C PRO A 411 -10.65 -1.96 -14.52
N LEU A 412 -10.52 -2.21 -15.83
CA LEU A 412 -9.50 -3.11 -16.40
C LEU A 412 -8.06 -2.56 -16.33
N THR A 413 -7.88 -1.32 -15.87
CA THR A 413 -6.61 -0.57 -15.89
C THR A 413 -5.45 -1.36 -15.27
N THR A 414 -5.68 -1.97 -14.11
CA THR A 414 -4.65 -2.74 -13.40
C THR A 414 -4.25 -4.00 -14.17
N THR A 415 -5.22 -4.69 -14.79
CA THR A 415 -4.98 -5.89 -15.58
C THR A 415 -4.24 -5.56 -16.87
N PHE A 416 -4.61 -4.49 -17.56
CA PHE A 416 -3.93 -4.06 -18.79
C PHE A 416 -2.51 -3.52 -18.52
N ARG A 417 -2.28 -2.85 -17.39
CA ARG A 417 -0.93 -2.44 -16.97
C ARG A 417 0.02 -3.63 -16.79
N LYS A 418 -0.49 -4.78 -16.33
CA LYS A 418 0.30 -6.03 -16.28
C LYS A 418 0.69 -6.52 -17.67
N MET A 419 -0.21 -6.39 -18.66
CA MET A 419 0.08 -6.77 -20.05
C MET A 419 1.20 -5.92 -20.66
N VAL A 420 1.28 -4.62 -20.33
CA VAL A 420 2.40 -3.75 -20.77
C VAL A 420 3.74 -4.32 -20.32
N ARG A 421 3.84 -4.71 -19.04
CA ARG A 421 5.07 -5.30 -18.49
C ARG A 421 5.38 -6.63 -19.19
N LEU A 422 4.37 -7.49 -19.36
CA LEU A 422 4.51 -8.78 -20.04
C LEU A 422 5.02 -8.64 -21.49
N VAL A 423 4.46 -7.74 -22.29
CA VAL A 423 4.90 -7.52 -23.68
C VAL A 423 6.35 -7.04 -23.72
N ARG A 424 6.75 -6.15 -22.80
CA ARG A 424 8.13 -5.66 -22.71
C ARG A 424 9.11 -6.79 -22.38
N ASP A 425 8.76 -7.64 -21.41
CA ASP A 425 9.60 -8.74 -20.97
C ASP A 425 9.72 -9.83 -22.06
N LEU A 426 8.61 -10.16 -22.73
CA LEU A 426 8.59 -11.12 -23.84
C LEU A 426 9.34 -10.57 -25.07
N GLY A 427 9.15 -9.30 -25.41
CA GLY A 427 9.88 -8.65 -26.50
C GLY A 427 11.40 -8.67 -26.28
N GLN A 428 11.87 -8.40 -25.06
CA GLN A 428 13.29 -8.51 -24.72
C GLN A 428 13.82 -9.95 -24.81
N LYS A 429 13.03 -10.91 -24.32
CA LYS A 429 13.43 -12.33 -24.29
C LYS A 429 13.54 -12.93 -25.70
N GLU A 430 12.58 -12.63 -26.56
CA GLU A 430 12.54 -13.13 -27.94
C GLU A 430 13.31 -12.20 -28.91
N ASN A 431 13.94 -11.13 -28.40
CA ASN A 431 14.70 -10.13 -29.17
C ASN A 431 13.89 -9.46 -30.31
N LYS A 432 12.60 -9.20 -30.04
CA LYS A 432 11.66 -8.53 -30.95
C LYS A 432 11.26 -7.17 -30.39
N GLN A 433 11.16 -6.15 -31.26
CA GLN A 433 10.62 -4.85 -30.87
C GLN A 433 9.10 -4.87 -31.00
N VAL A 434 8.39 -4.77 -29.87
CA VAL A 434 6.92 -4.80 -29.85
C VAL A 434 6.38 -3.66 -28.99
N GLU A 435 5.38 -2.96 -29.52
CA GLU A 435 4.64 -1.90 -28.84
C GLU A 435 3.21 -2.39 -28.51
N LEU A 436 2.77 -2.15 -27.27
CA LEU A 436 1.41 -2.46 -26.83
C LEU A 436 0.56 -1.19 -26.79
N GLU A 437 -0.47 -1.13 -27.62
CA GLU A 437 -1.49 -0.08 -27.60
C GLU A 437 -2.69 -0.54 -26.76
N ILE A 438 -3.16 0.32 -25.85
CA ILE A 438 -4.28 0.02 -24.95
C ILE A 438 -5.38 1.06 -25.14
N CYS A 439 -6.58 0.59 -25.44
CA CYS A 439 -7.78 1.41 -25.59
C CYS A 439 -8.88 0.95 -24.62
N GLY A 440 -9.53 1.89 -23.93
CA GLY A 440 -10.66 1.59 -23.05
C GLY A 440 -10.30 0.90 -21.73
N ALA A 441 -9.12 1.17 -21.17
CA ALA A 441 -8.64 0.60 -19.90
C ALA A 441 -9.52 0.95 -18.69
N GLU A 442 -10.29 2.01 -18.79
CA GLU A 442 -11.29 2.49 -17.85
C GLU A 442 -12.61 1.71 -17.89
N THR A 443 -12.79 0.80 -18.86
CA THR A 443 -13.99 -0.02 -18.95
C THR A 443 -14.16 -0.84 -17.68
N GLU A 444 -15.32 -0.66 -17.04
CA GLU A 444 -15.73 -1.30 -15.80
C GLU A 444 -16.22 -2.74 -16.05
N VAL A 445 -15.67 -3.70 -15.32
CA VAL A 445 -16.00 -5.14 -15.45
C VAL A 445 -16.08 -5.79 -14.07
N ASP A 446 -16.91 -6.84 -13.93
CA ASP A 446 -17.03 -7.58 -12.67
C ASP A 446 -15.66 -8.12 -12.22
N LYS A 447 -15.32 -7.91 -10.95
CA LYS A 447 -14.05 -8.38 -10.37
C LYS A 447 -13.77 -9.87 -10.61
N THR A 448 -14.79 -10.74 -10.54
CA THR A 448 -14.62 -12.18 -10.76
C THR A 448 -14.28 -12.48 -12.23
N VAL A 449 -14.87 -11.72 -13.16
CA VAL A 449 -14.54 -11.81 -14.59
C VAL A 449 -13.11 -11.33 -14.83
N ILE A 450 -12.66 -10.26 -14.16
CA ILE A 450 -11.27 -9.78 -14.24
C ILE A 450 -10.28 -10.85 -13.75
N GLU A 451 -10.57 -11.50 -12.61
CA GLU A 451 -9.74 -12.58 -12.07
C GLU A 451 -9.67 -13.77 -13.04
N GLN A 452 -10.76 -14.09 -13.74
CA GLN A 452 -10.81 -15.20 -14.70
C GLN A 452 -10.20 -14.89 -16.06
N ILE A 453 -10.29 -13.64 -16.54
CA ILE A 453 -9.82 -13.25 -17.87
C ILE A 453 -8.34 -12.88 -17.91
N SER A 454 -7.71 -12.62 -16.75
CA SER A 454 -6.30 -12.28 -16.64
C SER A 454 -5.40 -13.33 -17.31
N ASP A 455 -5.58 -14.62 -16.98
CA ASP A 455 -4.74 -15.69 -17.51
C ASP A 455 -4.95 -15.94 -19.02
N PRO A 456 -6.20 -16.00 -19.53
CA PRO A 456 -6.46 -16.00 -20.98
C PRO A 456 -5.80 -14.83 -21.73
N LEU A 457 -5.84 -13.62 -21.17
CA LEU A 457 -5.19 -12.45 -21.80
C LEU A 457 -3.68 -12.59 -21.85
N VAL A 458 -3.04 -13.07 -20.77
CA VAL A 458 -1.60 -13.40 -20.77
C VAL A 458 -1.28 -14.37 -21.91
N HIS A 459 -2.11 -15.41 -22.09
CA HIS A 459 -1.88 -16.40 -23.12
C HIS A 459 -2.06 -15.84 -24.54
N LEU A 460 -3.11 -15.03 -24.78
CA LEU A 460 -3.32 -14.36 -26.07
C LEU A 460 -2.16 -13.43 -26.42
N ILE A 461 -1.70 -12.63 -25.46
CA ILE A 461 -0.57 -11.71 -25.63
C ILE A 461 0.73 -12.46 -25.87
N ARG A 462 0.98 -13.55 -25.14
CA ARG A 462 2.14 -14.40 -25.39
C ARG A 462 2.12 -15.00 -26.79
N ASN A 463 0.97 -15.51 -27.23
CA ASN A 463 0.85 -16.07 -28.58
C ASN A 463 1.09 -15.00 -29.66
N ALA A 464 0.58 -13.78 -29.45
CA ALA A 464 0.85 -12.66 -30.34
C ALA A 464 2.36 -12.33 -30.40
N VAL A 465 3.07 -12.25 -29.28
CA VAL A 465 4.49 -11.85 -29.25
C VAL A 465 5.44 -12.99 -29.67
N ASP A 466 5.25 -14.20 -29.14
CA ASP A 466 6.13 -15.33 -29.39
C ASP A 466 5.96 -15.84 -30.84
N HIS A 467 4.72 -16.01 -31.30
CA HIS A 467 4.41 -16.68 -32.57
C HIS A 467 3.80 -15.78 -33.63
N GLY A 468 3.08 -14.73 -33.24
CA GLY A 468 2.41 -13.80 -34.15
C GLY A 468 3.38 -12.83 -34.81
N ILE A 469 4.04 -11.99 -34.00
CA ILE A 469 5.00 -10.99 -34.47
C ILE A 469 6.25 -11.69 -35.00
N GLU A 470 6.62 -11.40 -36.24
CA GLU A 470 7.79 -11.93 -36.90
C GLU A 470 9.09 -11.27 -36.41
N ASP A 471 10.24 -11.89 -36.69
CA ASP A 471 11.54 -11.30 -36.37
C ASP A 471 11.79 -10.03 -37.20
N PRO A 472 12.62 -9.07 -36.73
CA PRO A 472 12.87 -7.82 -37.44
C PRO A 472 13.29 -8.00 -38.91
N ALA A 473 14.13 -9.00 -39.19
CA ALA A 473 14.56 -9.32 -40.55
C ALA A 473 13.43 -9.85 -41.45
N GLU A 474 12.51 -10.65 -40.90
CA GLU A 474 11.33 -11.14 -41.61
C GLU A 474 10.32 -10.03 -41.86
N ARG A 475 10.16 -9.10 -40.90
CA ARG A 475 9.30 -7.91 -41.04
C ARG A 475 9.81 -6.96 -42.11
N GLU A 476 11.12 -6.69 -42.16
CA GLU A 476 11.73 -5.90 -43.23
C GLU A 476 11.53 -6.54 -44.60
N ALA A 477 11.72 -7.87 -44.70
CA ALA A 477 11.49 -8.61 -45.94
C ALA A 477 10.03 -8.57 -46.40
N ALA A 478 9.08 -8.53 -45.44
CA ALA A 478 7.64 -8.38 -45.70
C ALA A 478 7.21 -6.90 -45.91
N GLY A 479 8.11 -5.93 -45.79
CA GLY A 479 7.81 -4.50 -45.92
C GLY A 479 7.00 -3.92 -44.74
N LYS A 480 7.01 -4.59 -43.59
CA LYS A 480 6.35 -4.14 -42.36
C LYS A 480 7.29 -3.26 -41.52
N PRO A 481 6.74 -2.41 -40.63
CA PRO A 481 7.56 -1.67 -39.66
C PRO A 481 8.38 -2.61 -38.78
N GLU A 482 9.60 -2.21 -38.43
CA GLU A 482 10.51 -2.96 -37.54
C GLU A 482 9.87 -3.25 -36.17
N VAL A 483 9.09 -2.28 -35.65
CA VAL A 483 8.32 -2.43 -34.42
C VAL A 483 6.97 -3.09 -34.73
N GLY A 484 6.73 -4.27 -34.15
CA GLY A 484 5.43 -4.95 -34.17
C GLY A 484 4.43 -4.29 -33.23
N ARG A 485 3.14 -4.36 -33.56
CA ARG A 485 2.06 -3.73 -32.78
C ARG A 485 1.08 -4.77 -32.28
N VAL A 486 0.80 -4.71 -30.99
CA VAL A 486 -0.29 -5.44 -30.35
C VAL A 486 -1.26 -4.43 -29.78
N LEU A 487 -2.55 -4.57 -30.07
CA LEU A 487 -3.63 -3.73 -29.57
C LEU A 487 -4.50 -4.53 -28.61
N ILE A 488 -4.77 -3.98 -27.44
CA ILE A 488 -5.83 -4.43 -26.54
C ILE A 488 -6.89 -3.33 -26.46
N GLU A 489 -8.11 -3.64 -26.90
CA GLU A 489 -9.27 -2.74 -26.83
C GLU A 489 -10.32 -3.37 -25.91
N ALA A 490 -10.79 -2.61 -24.91
CA ALA A 490 -11.99 -2.94 -24.15
C ALA A 490 -13.09 -1.92 -24.43
N ARG A 491 -14.31 -2.40 -24.64
CA ARG A 491 -15.49 -1.54 -24.78
C ARG A 491 -16.75 -2.21 -24.27
N HIS A 492 -17.64 -1.42 -23.71
CA HIS A 492 -18.96 -1.87 -23.29
C HIS A 492 -19.98 -1.66 -24.43
N SER A 493 -20.70 -2.71 -24.81
CA SER A 493 -21.74 -2.64 -25.84
C SER A 493 -22.90 -3.54 -25.48
N THR A 494 -24.11 -2.97 -25.38
CA THR A 494 -25.37 -3.73 -25.24
C THR A 494 -25.39 -4.70 -24.03
N GLY A 495 -24.76 -4.32 -22.92
CA GLY A 495 -24.69 -5.16 -21.71
C GLY A 495 -23.61 -6.25 -21.75
N GLU A 496 -22.79 -6.27 -22.80
CA GLU A 496 -21.62 -7.13 -22.93
C GLU A 496 -20.34 -6.30 -22.89
N VAL A 497 -19.29 -6.91 -22.35
CA VAL A 497 -17.93 -6.35 -22.39
C VAL A 497 -17.19 -7.03 -23.52
N TRP A 498 -16.76 -6.24 -24.51
CA TRP A 498 -15.93 -6.70 -25.60
C TRP A 498 -14.48 -6.46 -25.24
N ILE A 499 -13.67 -7.52 -25.22
CA ILE A 499 -12.21 -7.43 -25.14
C ILE A 499 -11.64 -7.96 -26.44
N ILE A 500 -10.91 -7.11 -27.14
CA ILE A 500 -10.38 -7.38 -28.47
C ILE A 500 -8.86 -7.30 -28.37
N VAL A 501 -8.19 -8.39 -28.74
CA VAL A 501 -6.73 -8.44 -28.89
C VAL A 501 -6.42 -8.55 -30.37
N ARG A 502 -5.53 -7.71 -30.89
CA ARG A 502 -5.07 -7.73 -32.28
C ARG A 502 -3.57 -7.60 -32.33
N ASP A 503 -2.96 -8.25 -33.30
CA ASP A 503 -1.56 -8.08 -33.66
C ASP A 503 -1.41 -7.83 -35.16
N ASP A 504 -0.30 -7.23 -35.57
CA ASP A 504 0.07 -7.02 -36.98
C ASP A 504 1.12 -8.03 -37.47
N GLY A 505 1.15 -9.20 -36.85
CA GLY A 505 2.06 -10.30 -37.14
C GLY A 505 1.75 -11.00 -38.47
N LYS A 506 2.31 -12.20 -38.65
CA LYS A 506 2.17 -12.98 -39.89
C LYS A 506 0.77 -13.50 -40.17
N GLY A 507 -0.11 -13.44 -39.17
CA GLY A 507 -1.45 -14.03 -39.22
C GLY A 507 -1.43 -15.55 -39.06
N LEU A 508 -2.58 -16.18 -39.32
CA LEU A 508 -2.72 -17.63 -39.24
C LEU A 508 -2.43 -18.27 -40.60
N ASP A 509 -1.57 -19.29 -40.62
CA ASP A 509 -1.31 -20.09 -41.81
C ASP A 509 -2.37 -21.20 -41.94
N ARG A 510 -3.20 -21.09 -42.98
CA ARG A 510 -4.30 -22.03 -43.24
C ARG A 510 -3.79 -23.45 -43.49
N GLU A 511 -2.72 -23.60 -44.28
CA GLU A 511 -2.21 -24.90 -44.70
C GLU A 511 -1.55 -25.62 -43.53
N GLU A 512 -0.78 -24.89 -42.72
CA GLU A 512 -0.13 -25.44 -41.52
C GLU A 512 -1.14 -25.95 -40.48
N ILE A 513 -2.24 -25.21 -40.27
CA ILE A 513 -3.30 -25.60 -39.33
C ILE A 513 -4.03 -26.87 -39.79
N ILE A 514 -4.34 -26.97 -41.09
CA ILE A 514 -4.97 -28.17 -41.66
C ILE A 514 -4.04 -29.37 -41.51
N GLN A 515 -2.75 -29.21 -41.84
CA GLN A 515 -1.77 -30.29 -41.73
C GLN A 515 -1.65 -30.80 -40.28
N LYS A 516 -1.50 -29.90 -39.30
CA LYS A 516 -1.45 -30.27 -37.88
C LYS A 516 -2.77 -30.91 -37.41
N GLY A 517 -3.91 -30.47 -37.93
CA GLY A 517 -5.22 -31.07 -37.65
C GLY A 517 -5.34 -32.51 -38.14
N VAL A 518 -4.79 -32.82 -39.31
CA VAL A 518 -4.72 -34.18 -39.87
C VAL A 518 -3.76 -35.05 -39.08
N GLU A 519 -2.55 -34.56 -38.78
CA GLU A 519 -1.54 -35.29 -38.01
C GLU A 519 -2.04 -35.66 -36.59
N LYS A 520 -2.79 -34.77 -35.96
CA LYS A 520 -3.40 -34.98 -34.63
C LYS A 520 -4.70 -35.78 -34.68
N GLY A 521 -5.16 -36.18 -35.87
CA GLY A 521 -6.37 -36.99 -36.06
C GLY A 521 -7.68 -36.24 -35.75
N ILE A 522 -7.66 -34.91 -35.75
CA ILE A 522 -8.83 -34.06 -35.48
C ILE A 522 -9.73 -33.99 -36.72
N ILE A 523 -9.12 -33.99 -37.91
CA ILE A 523 -9.79 -33.97 -39.22
C ILE A 523 -9.13 -34.98 -40.17
N THR A 524 -9.84 -35.42 -41.20
CA THR A 524 -9.26 -36.22 -42.31
C THR A 524 -8.73 -35.33 -43.42
N GLU A 525 -7.81 -35.84 -44.27
CA GLU A 525 -7.28 -35.09 -45.43
C GLU A 525 -8.41 -34.57 -46.35
N ASP A 526 -9.41 -35.41 -46.63
CA ASP A 526 -10.58 -35.07 -47.46
C ASP A 526 -11.49 -33.99 -46.82
N GLN A 527 -11.51 -33.92 -45.48
CA GLN A 527 -12.22 -32.86 -44.76
C GLN A 527 -11.43 -31.55 -44.80
N GLY A 528 -10.11 -31.60 -44.63
CA GLY A 528 -9.24 -30.41 -44.62
C GLY A 528 -9.30 -29.58 -45.92
N GLU A 529 -9.41 -30.23 -47.08
CA GLU A 529 -9.51 -29.54 -48.37
C GLU A 529 -10.82 -28.74 -48.55
N ASN A 530 -11.89 -29.12 -47.84
CA ASN A 530 -13.23 -28.55 -48.03
C ASN A 530 -13.69 -27.58 -46.93
N LEU A 531 -12.90 -27.39 -45.86
CA LEU A 531 -13.25 -26.50 -44.76
C LEU A 531 -13.18 -25.02 -45.18
N GLN A 532 -14.18 -24.24 -44.75
CA GLN A 532 -14.12 -22.78 -44.84
C GLN A 532 -13.11 -22.21 -43.85
N ASP A 533 -12.56 -21.04 -44.14
CA ASP A 533 -11.50 -20.42 -43.31
C ASP A 533 -11.92 -20.30 -41.83
N GLU A 534 -13.18 -19.92 -41.56
CA GLU A 534 -13.73 -19.85 -40.20
C GLU A 534 -13.67 -21.19 -39.45
N GLU A 535 -13.92 -22.30 -40.14
CA GLU A 535 -13.87 -23.64 -39.57
C GLU A 535 -12.42 -24.10 -39.36
N VAL A 536 -11.50 -23.70 -40.25
CA VAL A 536 -10.06 -23.94 -40.09
C VAL A 536 -9.54 -23.20 -38.86
N TRP A 537 -9.92 -21.94 -38.64
CA TRP A 537 -9.49 -21.19 -37.45
C TRP A 537 -10.03 -21.79 -36.16
N GLN A 538 -11.23 -22.39 -36.17
CA GLN A 538 -11.76 -23.05 -34.96
C GLN A 538 -10.92 -24.24 -34.51
N LEU A 539 -10.17 -24.88 -35.41
CA LEU A 539 -9.32 -26.02 -35.06
C LEU A 539 -8.26 -25.68 -34.00
N ILE A 540 -7.80 -24.42 -33.93
CA ILE A 540 -6.81 -23.96 -32.95
C ILE A 540 -7.29 -24.10 -31.49
N PHE A 541 -8.62 -24.13 -31.28
CA PHE A 541 -9.24 -24.25 -29.96
C PHE A 541 -9.53 -25.71 -29.55
N THR A 542 -9.24 -26.69 -30.41
CA THR A 542 -9.51 -28.10 -30.09
C THR A 542 -8.47 -28.65 -29.11
N PRO A 543 -8.85 -29.42 -28.07
CA PRO A 543 -7.89 -30.01 -27.13
C PRO A 543 -6.83 -30.84 -27.84
N GLY A 544 -5.55 -30.54 -27.56
CA GLY A 544 -4.40 -31.17 -28.23
C GLY A 544 -3.79 -30.34 -29.37
N SER A 545 -4.38 -29.20 -29.73
CA SER A 545 -3.94 -28.39 -30.89
C SER A 545 -2.88 -27.33 -30.59
N SER A 546 -2.71 -26.91 -29.34
CA SER A 546 -1.79 -25.80 -28.99
C SER A 546 -0.32 -26.22 -28.85
N GLN A 547 0.53 -25.45 -29.57
CA GLN A 547 1.97 -25.51 -29.83
C GLN A 547 2.51 -26.82 -30.43
#